data_AF-A0A9J9Q7Y0-F1
#
_entry.id   AF-A0A9J9Q7Y0-F1
#
_cell.length_a   1.000
_cell.length_b   1.000
_cell.length_c   1.000
_cell.angle_alpha   90.00
_cell.angle_beta   90.00
_cell.angle_gamma   90.00
#
_symmetry.space_group_name_H-M   'P 1'
#
loop_
_entity.id
_entity.type
_entity.pdbx_description
1 polymer ?
#
loop_
_entity_poly.entity_id
_entity_poly.type
_entity_poly.pdbx_seq_one_letter_code
_entity_poly.pdbx_strand_id
1 'polypeptide(L)'
;MAFIDAFTSPGGLRRVLWADAAAGAGMAALHLAAAAPLAEWLGMSPRLLLASGWLLLPFVLLAGSLALWREAAGGALALLVAGNFLWVLASAVVLWGTTWVTGGWGQAYVAVQAVAVLALAELQWMALRRARVAVQGVRAAVS
;
A
#
# COMPACT_ATOMS: atom_id res chain seq x y z
N MET A 1 -20.40 11.89 -3.08
CA MET A 1 -19.23 12.80 -3.12
C MET A 1 -18.59 12.98 -1.74
N ALA A 2 -19.34 13.34 -0.69
CA ALA A 2 -18.81 13.58 0.66
C ALA A 2 -17.92 12.48 1.27
N PHE A 3 -18.24 11.20 1.04
CA PHE A 3 -17.45 10.07 1.56
C PHE A 3 -16.03 10.04 0.98
N ILE A 4 -15.87 10.20 -0.33
CA ILE A 4 -14.56 10.19 -1.01
C ILE A 4 -13.75 11.42 -0.59
N ASP A 5 -14.39 12.58 -0.49
CA ASP A 5 -13.73 13.83 -0.06
C ASP A 5 -13.14 13.71 1.36
N ALA A 6 -13.78 12.93 2.23
CA ALA A 6 -13.28 12.66 3.58
C ALA A 6 -11.91 11.95 3.59
N PHE A 7 -11.56 11.21 2.53
CA PHE A 7 -10.30 10.48 2.40
C PHE A 7 -9.31 11.13 1.43
N THR A 8 -9.78 11.93 0.47
CA THR A 8 -8.90 12.54 -0.55
C THR A 8 -8.54 14.00 -0.28
N SER A 9 -9.11 14.60 0.78
CA SER A 9 -8.67 15.91 1.31
C SER A 9 -7.29 15.80 1.98
N PRO A 10 -6.55 16.91 2.24
CA PRO A 10 -5.24 16.83 2.90
C PRO A 10 -5.28 16.10 4.26
N GLY A 11 -6.30 16.38 5.09
CA GLY A 11 -6.49 15.69 6.36
C GLY A 11 -6.96 14.23 6.20
N GLY A 12 -7.76 13.95 5.18
CA GLY A 12 -8.17 12.59 4.80
C GLY A 12 -6.98 11.73 4.37
N LEU A 13 -6.17 12.25 3.46
CA LEU A 13 -4.98 11.58 2.94
C LEU A 13 -4.00 11.25 4.06
N ARG A 14 -3.81 12.16 5.04
CA ARG A 14 -2.97 11.87 6.20
C ARG A 14 -3.42 10.65 6.99
N ARG A 15 -4.74 10.46 7.15
CA ARG A 15 -5.30 9.25 7.80
C ARG A 15 -5.08 8.00 6.96
N VAL A 16 -5.25 8.10 5.64
CA VAL A 16 -4.98 7.01 4.70
C VAL A 16 -3.51 6.58 4.75
N LEU A 17 -2.57 7.54 4.79
CA LEU A 17 -1.14 7.27 4.88
C LEU A 17 -0.75 6.62 6.21
N TRP A 18 -1.34 7.07 7.33
CA TRP A 18 -1.15 6.39 8.63
C TRP A 18 -1.72 4.98 8.63
N ALA A 19 -2.88 4.76 8.03
CA ALA A 19 -3.48 3.43 7.90
C ALA A 19 -2.59 2.50 7.05
N ASP A 20 -2.07 3.00 5.92
CA ASP A 20 -1.13 2.26 5.07
C ASP A 20 0.16 1.90 5.83
N ALA A 21 0.79 2.90 6.47
CA ALA A 21 2.01 2.68 7.26
C ALA A 21 1.79 1.67 8.40
N ALA A 22 0.67 1.76 9.13
CA ALA A 22 0.36 0.84 10.22
C ALA A 22 0.06 -0.58 9.73
N ALA A 23 -0.73 -0.72 8.66
CA ALA A 23 -1.03 -2.01 8.05
C ALA A 23 0.24 -2.67 7.50
N GLY A 24 1.06 -1.92 6.76
CA GLY A 24 2.34 -2.37 6.23
C GLY A 24 3.31 -2.75 7.35
N ALA A 25 3.40 -1.97 8.42
CA ALA A 25 4.28 -2.27 9.57
C ALA A 25 3.85 -3.56 10.28
N GLY A 26 2.54 -3.73 10.51
CA GLY A 26 1.98 -4.95 11.09
C GLY A 26 2.24 -6.17 10.22
N MET A 27 2.06 -6.04 8.90
CA MET A 27 2.34 -7.11 7.95
C MET A 27 3.82 -7.45 7.88
N ALA A 28 4.71 -6.45 7.81
CA ALA A 28 6.15 -6.65 7.81
C ALA A 28 6.63 -7.32 9.10
N ALA A 29 6.14 -6.87 10.26
CA ALA A 29 6.45 -7.49 11.55
C ALA A 29 5.98 -8.95 11.60
N LEU A 30 4.75 -9.22 11.16
CA LEU A 30 4.21 -10.58 11.08
C LEU A 30 5.04 -11.48 10.16
N HIS A 31 5.41 -10.97 8.98
CA HIS A 31 6.20 -11.70 7.99
C HIS A 31 7.63 -11.98 8.44
N LEU A 32 8.26 -11.05 9.16
CA LEU A 32 9.65 -11.21 9.61
C LEU A 32 9.76 -12.01 10.91
N ALA A 33 8.86 -11.79 11.87
CA ALA A 33 8.92 -12.43 13.18
C ALA A 33 8.29 -13.84 13.19
N ALA A 34 7.30 -14.09 12.34
CA ALA A 34 6.51 -15.31 12.35
C ALA A 34 6.52 -16.06 11.00
N ALA A 35 7.54 -15.85 10.15
CA ALA A 35 7.60 -16.43 8.81
C ALA A 35 7.34 -17.94 8.78
N ALA A 36 8.05 -18.71 9.61
CA ALA A 36 7.96 -20.17 9.63
C ALA A 36 6.58 -20.69 10.10
N PRO A 37 6.06 -20.31 11.28
CA PRO A 37 4.75 -20.78 11.72
C PRO A 37 3.62 -20.27 10.81
N LEU A 38 3.73 -19.05 10.26
CA LEU A 38 2.76 -18.51 9.34
C LEU A 38 2.77 -19.26 7.99
N ALA A 39 3.95 -19.62 7.49
CA ALA A 39 4.11 -20.42 6.28
C ALA A 39 3.46 -21.80 6.42
N GLU A 40 3.66 -22.47 7.56
CA GLU A 40 3.04 -23.76 7.86
C GLU A 40 1.51 -23.63 7.90
N TRP A 41 1.00 -22.65 8.64
CA TRP A 41 -0.44 -22.47 8.80
C TRP A 41 -1.15 -22.06 7.51
N LEU A 42 -0.56 -21.15 6.74
CA LEU A 42 -1.13 -20.65 5.49
C LEU A 42 -0.88 -21.58 4.29
N GLY A 43 0.06 -22.52 4.40
CA GLY A 43 0.52 -23.31 3.26
C GLY A 43 1.23 -22.42 2.22
N MET A 44 2.24 -21.67 2.66
CA MET A 44 2.99 -20.73 1.83
C MET A 44 4.50 -20.91 2.00
N SER A 45 5.29 -20.38 1.08
CA SER A 45 6.74 -20.40 1.21
C SER A 45 7.23 -19.44 2.32
N PRO A 46 8.02 -19.88 3.31
CA PRO A 46 8.65 -18.98 4.28
C PRO A 46 9.55 -17.93 3.63
N ARG A 47 10.17 -18.29 2.50
CA ARG A 47 11.02 -17.36 1.71
C ARG A 47 10.21 -16.21 1.13
N LEU A 48 8.99 -16.50 0.66
CA LEU A 48 8.09 -15.46 0.17
C LEU A 48 7.74 -14.48 1.30
N LEU A 49 7.36 -15.00 2.48
CA LEU A 49 7.04 -14.15 3.63
C LEU A 49 8.22 -13.28 4.05
N LEU A 50 9.42 -13.85 4.21
CA LEU A 50 10.60 -13.06 4.58
C LEU A 50 10.94 -11.98 3.54
N ALA A 51 10.90 -12.32 2.25
CA ALA A 51 11.16 -11.37 1.17
C ALA A 51 10.12 -10.24 1.15
N SER A 52 8.84 -10.58 1.31
CA SER A 52 7.74 -9.62 1.46
C SER A 52 7.94 -8.72 2.67
N GLY A 53 8.27 -9.27 3.84
CA GLY A 53 8.52 -8.51 5.05
C GLY A 53 9.63 -7.46 4.88
N TRP A 54 10.77 -7.84 4.31
CA TRP A 54 11.85 -6.90 4.01
C TRP A 54 11.47 -5.85 2.96
N LEU A 55 10.76 -6.27 1.91
CA LEU A 55 10.30 -5.37 0.85
C LEU A 55 9.34 -4.31 1.37
N LEU A 56 8.51 -4.61 2.38
CA LEU A 56 7.53 -3.70 2.94
C LEU A 56 8.15 -2.56 3.77
N LEU A 57 9.27 -2.80 4.47
CA LEU A 57 9.85 -1.81 5.39
C LEU A 57 10.13 -0.44 4.72
N PRO A 58 10.75 -0.35 3.53
CA PRO A 58 10.90 0.92 2.83
C PRO A 58 9.57 1.64 2.55
N PHE A 59 8.52 0.92 2.16
CA PHE A 59 7.21 1.51 1.87
C PHE A 59 6.50 1.99 3.15
N VAL A 60 6.65 1.26 4.25
CA VAL A 60 6.17 1.69 5.58
C VAL A 60 6.83 2.99 6.01
N LEU A 61 8.16 3.09 5.86
CA LEU A 61 8.90 4.30 6.18
C LEU A 61 8.48 5.46 5.26
N LEU A 62 8.28 5.20 3.98
CA LEU A 62 7.81 6.19 3.02
C LEU A 62 6.40 6.70 3.38
N ALA A 63 5.44 5.80 3.62
CA ALA A 63 4.08 6.14 3.99
C ALA A 63 4.01 6.89 5.33
N GLY A 64 4.74 6.42 6.34
CA GLY A 64 4.84 7.08 7.65
C GLY A 64 5.47 8.48 7.54
N SER A 65 6.53 8.61 6.75
CA SER A 65 7.17 9.91 6.48
C SER A 65 6.20 10.86 5.79
N LEU A 66 5.48 10.42 4.76
CA LEU A 66 4.45 11.22 4.10
C LEU A 66 3.29 11.60 5.04
N ALA A 67 2.95 10.74 5.99
CA ALA A 67 1.92 11.02 6.99
C ALA A 67 2.35 12.09 8.02
N LEU A 68 3.66 12.26 8.23
CA LEU A 68 4.24 13.27 9.12
C LEU A 68 4.41 14.64 8.44
N TRP A 69 4.55 14.67 7.12
CA TRP A 69 4.84 15.89 6.37
C TRP A 69 3.56 16.71 6.13
N ARG A 70 3.66 18.04 6.29
CA ARG A 70 2.53 18.97 6.10
C ARG A 70 2.29 19.37 4.65
N GLU A 71 3.31 19.27 3.80
CA GLU A 71 3.25 19.68 2.40
C GLU A 71 3.27 18.48 1.45
N ALA A 72 2.56 18.62 0.34
CA ALA A 72 2.36 17.56 -0.63
C ALA A 72 3.67 17.27 -1.38
N ALA A 73 4.44 16.29 -0.91
CA ALA A 73 5.53 15.67 -1.65
C ALA A 73 4.97 14.83 -2.81
N GLY A 74 4.39 15.50 -3.83
CA GLY A 74 3.63 14.86 -4.90
C GLY A 74 4.40 13.77 -5.66
N GLY A 75 5.73 13.88 -5.74
CA GLY A 75 6.59 12.83 -6.29
C GLY A 75 6.69 11.58 -5.41
N ALA A 76 6.91 11.77 -4.10
CA ALA A 76 6.99 10.67 -3.13
C ALA A 76 5.64 9.96 -2.96
N LEU A 77 4.54 10.70 -2.95
CA LEU A 77 3.19 10.12 -2.97
C LEU A 77 2.95 9.31 -4.27
N ALA A 78 3.39 9.81 -5.42
CA ALA A 78 3.28 9.07 -6.68
C ALA A 78 4.09 7.77 -6.66
N LEU A 79 5.29 7.78 -6.07
CA LEU A 79 6.11 6.59 -5.90
C LEU A 79 5.42 5.55 -5.01
N LEU A 80 4.85 5.98 -3.87
CA LEU A 80 4.10 5.10 -2.98
C LEU A 80 2.91 4.46 -3.68
N VAL A 81 2.10 5.26 -4.39
CA VAL A 81 0.96 4.78 -5.18
C VAL A 81 1.39 3.72 -6.21
N ALA A 82 2.46 3.99 -6.96
CA ALA A 82 2.99 3.05 -7.95
C ALA A 82 3.47 1.75 -7.31
N GLY A 83 4.16 1.84 -6.16
CA GLY A 83 4.57 0.69 -5.38
C GLY A 83 3.40 -0.17 -4.90
N ASN A 84 2.33 0.46 -4.40
CA ASN A 84 1.13 -0.24 -3.96
C ASN A 84 0.44 -0.95 -5.14
N PHE A 85 0.33 -0.33 -6.31
CA PHE A 85 -0.19 -1.03 -7.50
C PHE A 85 0.70 -2.18 -7.97
N LEU A 86 2.03 -2.01 -7.93
CA LEU A 86 2.96 -3.09 -8.25
C LEU A 86 2.84 -4.26 -7.27
N TRP A 87 2.62 -3.97 -5.99
CA TRP A 87 2.37 -4.98 -4.97
C TRP A 87 1.07 -5.77 -5.23
N VAL A 88 0.00 -5.08 -5.65
CA VAL A 88 -1.25 -5.73 -6.06
C VAL A 88 -1.01 -6.66 -7.27
N LEU A 89 -0.26 -6.21 -8.27
CA LEU A 89 0.09 -7.02 -9.43
C LEU A 89 0.93 -8.24 -9.03
N ALA A 90 1.94 -8.06 -8.18
CA ALA A 90 2.75 -9.16 -7.65
C ALA A 90 1.91 -10.17 -6.86
N SER A 91 0.96 -9.67 -6.05
CA SER A 91 0.01 -10.52 -5.31
C SER A 91 -0.87 -11.34 -6.26
N ALA A 92 -1.32 -10.75 -7.37
CA ALA A 92 -2.09 -11.45 -8.38
C ALA A 92 -1.26 -12.56 -9.05
N VAL A 93 0.01 -12.29 -9.40
CA VAL A 93 0.96 -13.30 -9.91
C VAL A 93 1.13 -14.45 -8.91
N VAL A 94 1.27 -14.14 -7.61
CA VAL A 94 1.36 -15.16 -6.56
C VAL A 94 0.10 -16.01 -6.47
N LEU A 95 -1.08 -15.44 -6.66
CA LEU A 95 -2.36 -16.17 -6.63
C LEU A 95 -2.56 -17.10 -7.85
N TRP A 96 -2.06 -16.73 -9.02
CA TRP A 96 -2.17 -17.58 -10.22
C TRP A 96 -1.17 -18.75 -10.23
N GLY A 97 -0.07 -18.65 -9.49
CA GLY A 97 0.93 -19.71 -9.40
C GLY A 97 0.75 -20.61 -8.18
N THR A 98 1.12 -21.89 -8.30
CA THR A 98 1.15 -22.84 -7.17
C THR A 98 2.53 -22.94 -6.50
N THR A 99 3.55 -22.27 -7.07
CA THR A 99 4.94 -22.36 -6.62
C THR A 99 5.16 -21.83 -5.21
N TRP A 100 4.38 -20.83 -4.81
CA TRP A 100 4.61 -20.09 -3.56
C TRP A 100 3.49 -20.25 -2.54
N VAL A 101 2.31 -20.68 -3.00
CA VAL A 101 1.09 -20.84 -2.21
C VAL A 101 0.43 -22.14 -2.61
N THR A 102 0.25 -23.04 -1.65
CA THR A 102 -0.32 -24.37 -1.87
C THR A 102 -1.64 -24.55 -1.11
N GLY A 103 -1.88 -23.77 -0.05
CA GLY A 103 -3.10 -23.81 0.76
C GLY A 103 -4.14 -22.75 0.40
N GLY A 104 -5.42 -23.08 0.56
CA GLY A 104 -6.52 -22.11 0.37
C GLY A 104 -6.47 -20.94 1.36
N TRP A 105 -5.94 -21.15 2.56
CA TRP A 105 -5.72 -20.08 3.55
C TRP A 105 -4.66 -19.07 3.09
N GLY A 106 -3.56 -19.53 2.49
CA GLY A 106 -2.55 -18.64 1.92
C GLY A 106 -3.09 -17.82 0.74
N GLN A 107 -3.94 -18.42 -0.11
CA GLN A 107 -4.62 -17.70 -1.18
C GLN A 107 -5.54 -16.62 -0.62
N ALA A 108 -6.37 -16.96 0.38
CA ALA A 108 -7.24 -15.99 1.04
C ALA A 108 -6.42 -14.86 1.70
N TYR A 109 -5.32 -15.19 2.37
CA TYR A 109 -4.44 -14.22 2.99
C TYR A 109 -3.87 -13.22 1.97
N VAL A 110 -3.32 -13.72 0.85
CA VAL A 110 -2.78 -12.87 -0.23
C VAL A 110 -3.88 -12.02 -0.88
N ALA A 111 -5.07 -12.58 -1.09
CA ALA A 111 -6.19 -11.86 -1.68
C ALA A 111 -6.67 -10.71 -0.78
N VAL A 112 -6.85 -10.97 0.51
CA VAL A 112 -7.32 -9.95 1.48
C VAL A 112 -6.34 -8.78 1.56
N GLN A 113 -5.05 -9.05 1.70
CA GLN A 113 -4.05 -7.98 1.76
C GLN A 113 -3.91 -7.25 0.42
N ALA A 114 -4.05 -7.93 -0.73
CA ALA A 114 -4.05 -7.28 -2.04
C ALA A 114 -5.23 -6.32 -2.23
N VAL A 115 -6.44 -6.71 -1.81
CA VAL A 115 -7.63 -5.85 -1.87
C VAL A 115 -7.46 -4.63 -0.95
N ALA A 116 -6.92 -4.82 0.25
CA ALA A 116 -6.66 -3.72 1.17
C ALA A 116 -5.65 -2.71 0.58
N VAL A 117 -4.53 -3.20 0.03
CA VAL A 117 -3.51 -2.35 -0.63
C VAL A 117 -4.08 -1.65 -1.85
N LEU A 118 -4.92 -2.32 -2.65
CA LEU A 118 -5.59 -1.71 -3.80
C LEU A 118 -6.50 -0.55 -3.39
N ALA A 119 -7.30 -0.73 -2.33
CA ALA A 119 -8.16 0.32 -1.80
C ALA A 119 -7.34 1.54 -1.32
N LEU A 120 -6.23 1.31 -0.62
CA LEU A 120 -5.31 2.37 -0.20
C LEU A 120 -4.67 3.09 -1.41
N ALA A 121 -4.21 2.32 -2.40
CA ALA A 121 -3.62 2.85 -3.64
C ALA A 121 -4.59 3.77 -4.39
N GLU A 122 -5.85 3.37 -4.53
CA GLU A 122 -6.89 4.17 -5.17
C GLU A 122 -7.13 5.48 -4.44
N LEU A 123 -7.28 5.46 -3.10
CA LEU A 123 -7.48 6.67 -2.32
C LEU A 123 -6.29 7.64 -2.44
N GLN A 124 -5.07 7.13 -2.38
CA GLN A 124 -3.84 7.91 -2.55
C GLN A 124 -3.73 8.48 -3.97
N TRP A 125 -4.06 7.68 -5.00
CA TRP A 125 -4.07 8.09 -6.41
C TRP A 125 -5.09 9.21 -6.65
N MET A 126 -6.29 9.08 -6.11
CA MET A 126 -7.33 10.11 -6.21
C MET A 126 -6.90 11.43 -5.57
N ALA A 127 -6.29 11.38 -4.38
CA ALA A 127 -5.75 12.56 -3.71
C ALA A 127 -4.63 13.22 -4.54
N LEU A 128 -3.73 12.42 -5.11
CA LEU A 128 -2.65 12.89 -5.98
C LEU A 128 -3.19 13.59 -7.24
N ARG A 129 -4.20 13.02 -7.90
CA ARG A 129 -4.83 13.64 -9.08
C ARG A 129 -5.45 15.00 -8.74
N ARG A 130 -6.14 15.11 -7.60
CA ARG A 130 -6.73 16.38 -7.14
C ARG A 130 -5.66 17.44 -6.89
N ALA A 131 -4.57 17.08 -6.22
CA ALA A 131 -3.45 17.99 -5.97
C ALA A 131 -2.82 18.50 -7.26
N ARG A 132 -2.63 17.63 -8.27
CA ARG A 132 -2.09 18.01 -9.59
C ARG A 132 -2.99 18.99 -10.35
N VAL A 133 -4.30 18.73 -10.37
CA VAL A 133 -5.28 19.62 -11.02
C VAL A 133 -5.29 21.01 -10.36
N ALA A 134 -5.24 21.07 -9.02
CA ALA A 134 -5.19 22.34 -8.30
C ALA A 134 -3.95 23.16 -8.66
N VAL A 135 -2.77 22.53 -8.71
CA VAL A 135 -1.51 23.19 -9.10
C VAL A 135 -1.55 23.68 -10.55
N GLN A 136 -2.15 22.90 -11.46
CA GLN A 136 -2.30 23.30 -12.88
C GLN A 136 -3.24 24.49 -13.04
N GLY A 137 -4.37 24.53 -12.32
CA GLY A 137 -5.31 25.66 -12.36
C GLY A 137 -4.69 26.97 -11.87
N VAL A 138 -3.90 26.93 -10.79
CA VAL A 138 -3.16 28.10 -10.31
C VAL A 138 -2.15 28.59 -11.36
N ARG A 139 -1.42 27.68 -12.02
CA ARG A 139 -0.46 28.05 -13.06
C ARG A 139 -1.13 28.72 -14.27
N ALA A 140 -2.31 28.24 -14.69
CA ALA A 140 -3.05 28.81 -15.81
C ALA A 140 -3.67 30.18 -15.51
N ALA A 141 -4.01 30.47 -14.25
CA ALA A 141 -4.55 31.77 -13.84
C ALA A 141 -3.49 32.88 -13.74
N VAL A 142 -2.21 32.50 -13.71
CA VAL A 142 -1.05 33.42 -13.56
C VAL A 142 -0.33 33.63 -14.92
N SER A 143 -0.69 32.88 -15.96
CA SER A 143 -0.21 33.03 -17.35
C SER A 143 -1.14 33.90 -18.18
#